data_AF-A0A934EQQ4-F1
#
_entry.id   AF-A0A934EQQ4-F1
#
_cell.length_a   1.000
_cell.length_b   1.000
_cell.length_c   1.000
_cell.angle_alpha   90.00
_cell.angle_beta   90.00
_cell.angle_gamma   90.00
#
_symmetry.space_group_name_H-M   'P 1'
#
loop_
_entity.id
_entity.type
_entity.pdbx_description
1 polymer ?
#
loop_
_entity_poly.entity_id
_entity_poly.type
_entity_poly.pdbx_seq_one_letter_code
_entity_poly.pdbx_strand_id
1 'polypeptide(L)'
;MSSTLFDLSGKIDQPSVDALSAVKRIADSLEIPFFIVGATARDFILKHCYGIETHRRTMDIDLGVEIASWEQFNKLTETLIATSKFSPDKREPQRFHFNSLLIDIVPFGPIMDENRKIAWPPEHEIFMSMVGFKEAYEYSITVRLSTSPEIDIKLPTLPGLALMKIISWQEKYPERSKDAKDLLLIMHKYEEAGNFGRLYSDEQALLQEEGFDTRLASIRLLGRDMGKMADTDTLRTVSRILDDETGPQSKHRLVIDMIKGSFSFDDKFDEILLQIEKIRKGISESAS
;
A
#
# COMPACT_ATOMS: atom_id res chain seq x y z
N MET A 1 -22.08 4.76 1.75
CA MET A 1 -21.25 5.48 2.73
C MET A 1 -21.11 6.91 2.27
N SER A 2 -21.31 7.88 3.17
CA SER A 2 -20.96 9.28 2.89
C SER A 2 -19.48 9.31 2.50
N SER A 3 -19.18 9.66 1.24
CA SER A 3 -17.82 9.85 0.75
C SER A 3 -17.25 11.10 1.43
N THR A 4 -16.78 10.96 2.67
CA THR A 4 -16.05 12.04 3.34
C THR A 4 -14.72 12.20 2.61
N LEU A 5 -14.66 13.18 1.71
CA LEU A 5 -13.44 13.58 1.04
C LEU A 5 -12.49 14.16 2.11
N PHE A 6 -11.37 13.48 2.37
CA PHE A 6 -10.36 14.02 3.28
C PHE A 6 -9.66 15.20 2.62
N ASP A 7 -9.66 16.35 3.30
CA ASP A 7 -8.90 17.53 2.87
C ASP A 7 -7.50 17.54 3.50
N LEU A 8 -6.50 17.38 2.62
CA LEU A 8 -5.08 17.36 2.92
C LEU A 8 -4.38 18.68 2.54
N SER A 9 -5.12 19.66 2.01
CA SER A 9 -4.55 20.94 1.60
C SER A 9 -3.85 21.64 2.76
N GLY A 10 -2.64 22.13 2.50
CA GLY A 10 -1.77 22.75 3.52
C GLY A 10 -1.17 21.79 4.55
N LYS A 11 -1.48 20.48 4.52
CA LYS A 11 -0.90 19.47 5.41
C LYS A 11 0.31 18.75 4.82
N ILE A 12 0.40 18.70 3.49
CA ILE A 12 1.49 18.08 2.73
C ILE A 12 2.55 19.15 2.39
N ASP A 13 3.83 18.78 2.36
CA ASP A 13 4.90 19.70 1.97
C ASP A 13 4.76 20.14 0.50
N GLN A 14 5.13 21.40 0.24
CA GLN A 14 4.96 22.01 -1.10
C GLN A 14 5.67 21.23 -2.23
N PRO A 15 6.92 20.74 -2.07
CA PRO A 15 7.56 19.91 -3.09
C PRO A 15 6.72 18.69 -3.50
N SER A 16 6.15 17.97 -2.54
CA SER A 16 5.28 16.81 -2.80
C SER A 16 4.00 17.21 -3.53
N VAL A 17 3.36 18.31 -3.11
CA VAL A 17 2.16 18.85 -3.78
C VAL A 17 2.46 19.25 -5.22
N ASP A 18 3.59 19.91 -5.48
CA ASP A 18 4.00 20.35 -6.82
C ASP A 18 4.26 19.16 -7.75
N ALA A 19 4.98 18.14 -7.25
CA ALA A 19 5.28 16.92 -7.99
C ALA A 19 4.00 16.16 -8.36
N LEU A 20 3.15 15.87 -7.37
CA LEU A 20 1.89 15.16 -7.56
C LEU A 20 0.92 15.94 -8.45
N SER A 21 0.85 17.27 -8.33
CA SER A 21 0.02 18.10 -9.20
C SER A 21 0.53 18.11 -10.65
N ALA A 22 1.85 18.05 -10.86
CA ALA A 22 2.43 17.95 -12.19
C ALA A 22 2.11 16.58 -12.83
N VAL A 23 2.27 15.49 -12.09
CA VAL A 23 1.88 14.15 -12.55
C VAL A 23 0.37 14.10 -12.84
N LYS A 24 -0.47 14.61 -11.93
CA LYS A 24 -1.93 14.61 -12.08
C LYS A 24 -2.39 15.25 -13.38
N ARG A 25 -1.91 16.46 -13.69
CA ARG A 25 -2.30 17.17 -14.92
C ARG A 25 -1.93 16.39 -16.19
N ILE A 26 -0.76 15.75 -16.20
CA ILE A 26 -0.30 14.97 -17.35
C ILE A 26 -1.10 13.68 -17.46
N ALA A 27 -1.24 12.94 -16.37
CA ALA A 27 -2.01 11.71 -16.31
C ALA A 27 -3.47 11.94 -16.74
N ASP A 28 -4.11 13.01 -16.26
CA ASP A 28 -5.46 13.41 -16.69
C ASP A 28 -5.54 13.72 -18.18
N SER A 29 -4.56 14.44 -18.73
CA SER A 29 -4.53 14.78 -20.16
C SER A 29 -4.36 13.57 -21.08
N LEU A 30 -3.86 12.46 -20.52
CA LEU A 30 -3.67 11.18 -21.21
C LEU A 30 -4.73 10.14 -20.80
N GLU A 31 -5.69 10.53 -19.96
CA GLU A 31 -6.71 9.66 -19.37
C GLU A 31 -6.11 8.42 -18.68
N ILE A 32 -4.96 8.60 -18.00
CA ILE A 32 -4.25 7.55 -17.27
C ILE A 32 -4.61 7.65 -15.79
N PRO A 33 -5.35 6.69 -15.24
CA PRO A 33 -5.63 6.64 -13.81
C PRO A 33 -4.37 6.32 -13.01
N PHE A 34 -4.24 6.92 -11.83
CA PHE A 34 -3.16 6.61 -10.90
C PHE A 34 -3.55 6.85 -9.45
N PHE A 35 -2.72 6.34 -8.56
CA PHE A 35 -2.84 6.50 -7.12
C PHE A 35 -1.46 6.44 -6.46
N ILE A 36 -1.35 7.03 -5.27
CA ILE A 36 -0.10 6.97 -4.48
C ILE A 36 -0.05 5.62 -3.78
N VAL A 37 1.12 4.97 -3.74
CA VAL A 37 1.34 3.72 -3.00
C VAL A 37 2.54 3.87 -2.04
N GLY A 38 3.01 2.76 -1.48
CA GLY A 38 4.23 2.76 -0.67
C GLY A 38 4.09 3.48 0.67
N ALA A 39 5.23 3.95 1.19
CA ALA A 39 5.28 4.59 2.51
C ALA A 39 4.59 5.95 2.52
N THR A 40 4.65 6.71 1.42
CA THR A 40 3.97 8.01 1.28
C THR A 40 2.46 7.86 1.44
N ALA A 41 1.85 6.85 0.78
CA ALA A 41 0.42 6.59 0.94
C ALA A 41 0.04 6.28 2.39
N ARG A 42 0.81 5.41 3.06
CA ARG A 42 0.61 5.09 4.48
C ARG A 42 0.65 6.35 5.34
N ASP A 43 1.66 7.20 5.14
CA ASP A 43 1.83 8.42 5.92
C ASP A 43 0.70 9.41 5.67
N PHE A 44 0.22 9.56 4.43
CA PHE A 44 -0.92 10.41 4.13
C PHE A 44 -2.21 9.93 4.81
N ILE A 45 -2.44 8.62 4.79
CA ILE A 45 -3.62 8.03 5.44
C ILE A 45 -3.53 8.20 6.95
N LEU A 46 -2.47 7.68 7.57
CA LEU A 46 -2.36 7.68 9.04
C LEU A 46 -2.25 9.10 9.59
N LYS A 47 -1.30 9.90 9.10
CA LYS A 47 -1.02 11.23 9.65
C LYS A 47 -2.08 12.25 9.28
N HIS A 48 -2.44 12.33 8.00
CA HIS A 48 -3.19 13.47 7.51
C HIS A 48 -4.70 13.22 7.37
N CYS A 49 -5.12 11.96 7.18
CA CYS A 49 -6.54 11.58 7.23
C CYS A 49 -6.99 11.28 8.66
N TYR A 50 -6.17 10.57 9.45
CA TYR A 50 -6.57 10.10 10.78
C TYR A 50 -5.81 10.73 11.97
N GLY A 51 -4.84 11.62 11.75
CA GLY A 51 -4.13 12.32 12.83
C GLY A 51 -3.16 11.43 13.63
N ILE A 52 -2.75 10.28 13.08
CA ILE A 52 -1.86 9.30 13.71
C ILE A 52 -0.43 9.58 13.28
N GLU A 53 0.42 10.00 14.22
CA GLU A 53 1.83 10.30 13.93
C GLU A 53 2.61 9.08 13.44
N THR A 54 3.37 9.29 12.36
CA THR A 54 4.31 8.31 11.82
C THR A 54 5.74 8.81 11.99
N HIS A 55 6.64 7.93 12.41
CA HIS A 55 8.00 8.32 12.83
C HIS A 55 9.01 8.38 11.66
N ARG A 56 8.57 8.07 10.44
CA ARG A 56 9.45 7.95 9.28
C ARG A 56 9.20 9.08 8.31
N ARG A 57 10.27 9.77 7.91
CA ARG A 57 10.24 10.69 6.77
C ARG A 57 10.66 9.91 5.52
N THR A 58 9.79 9.83 4.53
CA THR A 58 10.08 9.20 3.24
C THR A 58 10.37 10.31 2.22
N MET A 59 11.34 10.08 1.34
CA MET A 59 11.77 11.07 0.32
C MET A 59 11.35 10.64 -1.10
N ASP A 60 10.69 9.51 -1.18
CA ASP A 60 10.23 8.75 -2.33
C ASP A 60 8.71 8.73 -2.38
N ILE A 61 8.15 9.14 -3.52
CA ILE A 61 6.71 9.01 -3.81
C ILE A 61 6.55 7.89 -4.83
N ASP A 62 6.01 6.77 -4.39
CA ASP A 62 5.65 5.66 -5.27
C ASP A 62 4.24 5.89 -5.84
N LEU A 63 4.09 5.71 -7.14
CA LEU A 63 2.83 5.84 -7.86
C LEU A 63 2.53 4.54 -8.62
N GLY A 64 1.32 4.01 -8.44
CA GLY A 64 0.77 3.01 -9.35
C GLY A 64 0.02 3.71 -10.48
N VAL A 65 0.39 3.47 -11.73
CA VAL A 65 -0.28 4.02 -12.92
C VAL A 65 -0.93 2.91 -13.73
N GLU A 66 -2.22 3.05 -14.07
CA GLU A 66 -2.94 2.05 -14.84
C GLU A 66 -2.66 2.24 -16.34
N ILE A 67 -1.96 1.28 -16.94
CA ILE A 67 -1.39 1.38 -18.27
C ILE A 67 -1.81 0.17 -19.11
N ALA A 68 -2.27 0.47 -20.33
CA ALA A 68 -2.69 -0.52 -21.29
C ALA A 68 -1.53 -1.14 -22.09
N SER A 69 -0.46 -0.38 -22.34
CA SER A 69 0.67 -0.84 -23.15
C SER A 69 1.97 -0.05 -22.87
N TRP A 70 3.11 -0.60 -23.27
CA TRP A 70 4.39 0.11 -23.23
C TRP A 70 4.40 1.41 -24.06
N GLU A 71 3.62 1.47 -25.14
CA GLU A 71 3.46 2.72 -25.90
C GLU A 71 2.79 3.82 -25.06
N GLN A 72 1.73 3.48 -24.32
CA GLN A 72 1.08 4.43 -23.42
C GLN A 72 2.00 4.83 -22.26
N PHE A 73 2.78 3.88 -21.72
CA PHE A 73 3.79 4.18 -20.70
C PHE A 73 4.86 5.15 -21.22
N ASN A 74 5.39 4.89 -22.42
CA ASN A 74 6.38 5.76 -23.06
C ASN A 74 5.78 7.15 -23.31
N LYS A 75 4.52 7.23 -23.75
CA LYS A 75 3.85 8.52 -23.93
C LYS A 75 3.74 9.32 -22.64
N LEU A 76 3.41 8.66 -21.52
CA LEU A 76 3.37 9.29 -20.20
C LEU A 76 4.75 9.83 -19.80
N THR A 77 5.79 9.00 -19.89
CA THR A 77 7.14 9.36 -19.45
C THR A 77 7.79 10.41 -20.35
N GLU A 78 7.62 10.35 -21.67
CA GLU A 78 8.04 11.40 -22.60
C GLU A 78 7.36 12.74 -22.29
N THR A 79 6.06 12.72 -21.97
CA THR A 79 5.31 13.94 -21.63
C THR A 79 5.78 14.55 -20.32
N LEU A 80 6.10 13.71 -19.31
CA LEU A 80 6.72 14.15 -18.06
C LEU A 80 8.09 14.81 -18.30
N ILE A 81 8.96 14.17 -19.08
CA ILE A 81 10.30 14.67 -19.39
C ILE A 81 10.22 15.99 -20.19
N ALA A 82 9.28 16.09 -21.13
CA ALA A 82 9.08 17.28 -21.95
C ALA A 82 8.77 18.55 -21.13
N THR A 83 8.27 18.42 -19.89
CA THR A 83 8.07 19.59 -19.03
C THR A 83 9.36 20.17 -18.46
N SER A 84 10.51 19.52 -18.67
CA SER A 84 11.81 19.85 -18.07
C SER A 84 11.83 19.85 -16.54
N LYS A 85 10.77 19.34 -15.89
CA LYS A 85 10.67 19.23 -14.42
C LYS A 85 11.04 17.83 -13.92
N PHE A 86 10.93 16.84 -14.80
CA PHE A 86 11.25 15.45 -14.52
C PHE A 86 12.46 15.04 -15.33
N SER A 87 13.37 14.28 -14.72
CA SER A 87 14.44 13.58 -15.42
C SER A 87 14.46 12.10 -15.01
N PRO A 88 14.64 11.17 -15.96
CA PRO A 88 14.68 9.75 -15.63
C PRO A 88 15.97 9.40 -14.87
N ASP A 89 15.88 8.43 -13.96
CA ASP A 89 17.05 7.83 -13.34
C ASP A 89 17.82 6.95 -14.35
N LYS A 90 19.13 6.82 -14.16
CA LYS A 90 19.99 6.05 -15.07
C LYS A 90 19.98 4.55 -14.81
N ARG A 91 19.56 4.12 -13.62
CA ARG A 91 19.65 2.72 -13.17
C ARG A 91 18.30 2.11 -12.88
N GLU A 92 17.36 2.92 -12.41
CA GLU A 92 16.03 2.47 -11.99
C GLU A 92 14.99 2.94 -13.03
N PRO A 93 14.49 2.05 -13.92
CA PRO A 93 13.63 2.45 -15.05
C PRO A 93 12.29 3.06 -14.60
N GLN A 94 11.82 2.72 -13.41
CA GLN A 94 10.62 3.30 -12.80
C GLN A 94 10.84 4.71 -12.22
N ARG A 95 12.09 5.14 -12.01
CA ARG A 95 12.39 6.30 -11.16
C ARG A 95 12.59 7.58 -11.96
N PHE A 96 11.99 8.66 -11.47
CA PHE A 96 12.13 10.02 -11.97
C PHE A 96 12.55 10.97 -10.86
N HIS A 97 13.41 11.93 -11.19
CA HIS A 97 13.81 13.02 -10.30
C HIS A 97 12.90 14.22 -10.54
N PHE A 98 12.32 14.77 -9.47
CA PHE A 98 11.60 16.04 -9.48
C PHE A 98 12.20 16.95 -8.40
N ASN A 99 13.05 17.90 -8.79
CA ASN A 99 13.89 18.65 -7.85
C ASN A 99 14.69 17.69 -6.93
N SER A 100 14.43 17.70 -5.62
CA SER A 100 15.06 16.82 -4.64
C SER A 100 14.24 15.55 -4.31
N LEU A 101 13.06 15.39 -4.93
CA LEU A 101 12.18 14.24 -4.72
C LEU A 101 12.47 13.15 -5.73
N LEU A 102 12.35 11.90 -5.28
CA LEU A 102 12.31 10.73 -6.15
C LEU A 102 10.86 10.30 -6.33
N ILE A 103 10.43 10.14 -7.58
CA ILE A 103 9.10 9.69 -7.94
C ILE A 103 9.24 8.36 -8.66
N ASP A 104 8.78 7.27 -8.06
CA ASP A 104 8.79 5.94 -8.66
C ASP A 104 7.43 5.69 -9.31
N ILE A 105 7.38 5.59 -10.64
CA ILE A 105 6.17 5.37 -11.43
C ILE A 105 6.15 3.91 -11.88
N VAL A 106 5.23 3.13 -11.31
CA VAL A 106 5.10 1.69 -11.54
C VAL A 106 3.84 1.40 -12.34
N PRO A 107 3.95 0.83 -13.56
CA PRO A 107 2.79 0.53 -14.38
C PRO A 107 2.09 -0.76 -13.94
N PHE A 108 0.77 -0.74 -13.86
CA PHE A 108 -0.09 -1.91 -13.63
C PHE A 108 -1.26 -1.92 -14.63
N GLY A 109 -2.05 -2.98 -14.68
CA GLY A 109 -3.21 -3.08 -15.57
C GLY A 109 -2.90 -3.90 -16.83
N PRO A 110 -3.54 -3.62 -17.99
CA PRO A 110 -3.42 -4.48 -19.16
C PRO A 110 -2.00 -4.65 -19.75
N ILE A 111 -1.04 -3.82 -19.34
CA ILE A 111 0.39 -3.97 -19.64
C ILE A 111 1.02 -5.25 -19.06
N MET A 112 0.43 -5.84 -18.02
CA MET A 112 0.96 -7.01 -17.32
C MET A 112 0.81 -8.29 -18.17
N ASP A 113 1.72 -9.24 -17.96
CA ASP A 113 1.59 -10.59 -18.53
C ASP A 113 0.50 -11.43 -17.82
N GLU A 114 0.28 -12.65 -18.32
CA GLU A 114 -0.63 -13.65 -17.75
C GLU A 114 -0.34 -14.03 -16.29
N ASN A 115 0.88 -13.77 -15.80
CA ASN A 115 1.31 -14.01 -14.42
C ASN A 115 1.25 -12.73 -13.57
N ARG A 116 0.62 -11.65 -14.07
CA ARG A 116 0.51 -10.33 -13.43
C ARG A 116 1.87 -9.69 -13.17
N LYS A 117 2.84 -9.91 -14.06
CA LYS A 117 4.18 -9.33 -14.00
C LYS A 117 4.39 -8.33 -15.12
N ILE A 118 5.26 -7.36 -14.87
CA ILE A 118 5.83 -6.48 -15.88
C ILE A 118 7.31 -6.79 -16.06
N ALA A 119 7.79 -6.71 -17.29
CA ALA A 119 9.20 -6.87 -17.64
C ALA A 119 9.67 -5.62 -18.39
N TRP A 120 10.56 -4.83 -17.78
CA TRP A 120 10.98 -3.55 -18.34
C TRP A 120 11.75 -3.71 -19.66
N PRO A 121 11.35 -3.03 -20.76
CA PRO A 121 12.08 -3.06 -22.02
C PRO A 121 13.41 -2.29 -21.93
N PRO A 122 14.37 -2.53 -22.85
CA PRO A 122 14.31 -3.50 -23.95
C PRO A 122 14.77 -4.91 -23.57
N GLU A 123 15.51 -5.08 -22.47
CA GLU A 123 16.06 -6.40 -22.09
C GLU A 123 15.00 -7.33 -21.48
N HIS A 124 13.90 -6.79 -20.95
CA HIS A 124 12.81 -7.54 -20.29
C HIS A 124 13.29 -8.43 -19.12
N GLU A 125 14.43 -8.10 -18.51
CA GLU A 125 15.03 -8.88 -17.43
C GLU A 125 14.49 -8.50 -16.04
N ILE A 126 14.03 -7.27 -15.86
CA ILE A 126 13.55 -6.77 -14.58
C ILE A 126 12.06 -7.09 -14.45
N PHE A 127 11.75 -8.14 -13.68
CA PHE A 127 10.37 -8.51 -13.35
C PHE A 127 9.88 -7.79 -12.10
N MET A 128 8.69 -7.20 -12.18
CA MET A 128 7.95 -6.74 -11.01
C MET A 128 6.55 -7.35 -11.04
N SER A 129 6.18 -7.99 -9.93
CA SER A 129 4.82 -8.46 -9.73
C SER A 129 3.93 -7.30 -9.34
N MET A 130 2.73 -7.29 -9.90
CA MET A 130 1.73 -6.25 -9.70
C MET A 130 0.49 -6.81 -8.97
N VAL A 131 0.61 -7.99 -8.36
CA VAL A 131 -0.44 -8.60 -7.54
C VAL A 131 -0.84 -7.62 -6.42
N GLY A 132 -2.13 -7.38 -6.25
CA GLY A 132 -2.68 -6.45 -5.26
C GLY A 132 -2.77 -4.98 -5.70
N PHE A 133 -2.17 -4.57 -6.83
CA PHE A 133 -2.29 -3.17 -7.30
C PHE A 133 -3.70 -2.84 -7.78
N LYS A 134 -4.32 -3.76 -8.54
CA LYS A 134 -5.69 -3.57 -9.06
C LYS A 134 -6.67 -3.37 -7.91
N GLU A 135 -6.64 -4.25 -6.93
CA GLU A 135 -7.55 -4.20 -5.78
C GLU A 135 -7.29 -2.97 -4.91
N ALA A 136 -6.01 -2.62 -4.67
CA ALA A 136 -5.67 -1.41 -3.94
C ALA A 136 -6.15 -0.13 -4.65
N TYR A 137 -6.13 -0.12 -5.98
CA TYR A 137 -6.66 0.99 -6.78
C TYR A 137 -8.20 1.01 -6.82
N GLU A 138 -8.87 -0.12 -7.04
CA GLU A 138 -10.33 -0.20 -7.13
C GLU A 138 -11.00 0.23 -5.83
N TYR A 139 -10.42 -0.13 -4.68
CA TYR A 139 -10.92 0.26 -3.35
C TYR A 139 -10.33 1.57 -2.83
N SER A 140 -9.51 2.27 -3.62
CA SER A 140 -8.89 3.53 -3.19
C SER A 140 -9.90 4.60 -2.81
N ILE A 141 -9.52 5.44 -1.86
CA ILE A 141 -10.25 6.64 -1.47
C ILE A 141 -9.72 7.84 -2.22
N THR A 142 -10.61 8.78 -2.55
CA THR A 142 -10.21 10.08 -3.10
C THR A 142 -9.93 11.04 -1.94
N VAL A 143 -8.87 11.83 -2.07
CA VAL A 143 -8.46 12.87 -1.12
C VAL A 143 -8.13 14.17 -1.86
N ARG A 144 -8.40 15.30 -1.21
CA ARG A 144 -8.12 16.64 -1.71
C ARG A 144 -6.70 17.04 -1.34
N LEU A 145 -5.81 17.09 -2.33
CA LEU A 145 -4.40 17.49 -2.14
C LEU A 145 -4.24 19.01 -2.10
N SER A 146 -5.01 19.73 -2.91
CA SER A 146 -5.00 21.20 -3.00
C SER A 146 -6.40 21.71 -3.32
N THR A 147 -6.80 22.83 -2.72
CA THR A 147 -8.09 23.49 -2.97
C THR A 147 -8.01 24.60 -4.03
N SER A 148 -6.81 25.10 -4.36
CA SER A 148 -6.61 26.12 -5.38
C SER A 148 -5.22 26.01 -6.05
N PRO A 149 -5.12 25.44 -7.27
CA PRO A 149 -6.20 24.79 -8.00
C PRO A 149 -6.68 23.53 -7.26
N GLU A 150 -7.92 23.15 -7.53
CA GLU A 150 -8.49 21.91 -7.00
C GLU A 150 -7.76 20.70 -7.60
N ILE A 151 -7.12 19.91 -6.73
CA ILE A 151 -6.40 18.68 -7.11
C ILE A 151 -6.84 17.57 -6.18
N ASP A 152 -7.52 16.59 -6.76
CA ASP A 152 -7.93 15.35 -6.09
C ASP A 152 -7.05 14.19 -6.57
N ILE A 153 -6.61 13.34 -5.65
CA ILE A 153 -5.79 12.17 -5.93
C ILE A 153 -6.34 10.95 -5.18
N LYS A 154 -5.94 9.76 -5.60
CA LYS A 154 -6.32 8.52 -4.95
C LYS A 154 -5.24 8.01 -4.01
N LEU A 155 -5.67 7.52 -2.85
CA LEU A 155 -4.87 6.77 -1.89
C LEU A 155 -5.50 5.38 -1.70
N PRO A 156 -4.71 4.30 -1.59
CA PRO A 156 -5.23 2.99 -1.20
C PRO A 156 -5.88 3.07 0.18
N THR A 157 -6.74 2.12 0.49
CA THR A 157 -7.18 1.90 1.87
C THR A 157 -6.08 1.20 2.67
N LEU A 158 -6.17 1.22 4.01
CA LEU A 158 -5.23 0.46 4.85
C LEU A 158 -5.24 -1.05 4.57
N PRO A 159 -6.38 -1.72 4.31
CA PRO A 159 -6.40 -3.11 3.84
C PRO A 159 -5.66 -3.30 2.50
N GLY A 160 -5.84 -2.38 1.55
CA GLY A 160 -5.13 -2.41 0.28
C GLY A 160 -3.60 -2.29 0.46
N LEU A 161 -3.15 -1.36 1.32
CA LEU A 161 -1.73 -1.26 1.66
C LEU A 161 -1.21 -2.51 2.38
N ALA A 162 -1.99 -3.08 3.30
CA ALA A 162 -1.59 -4.29 4.01
C ALA A 162 -1.37 -5.47 3.03
N LEU A 163 -2.29 -5.69 2.08
CA LEU A 163 -2.13 -6.67 1.01
C LEU A 163 -0.83 -6.46 0.24
N MET A 164 -0.63 -5.23 -0.26
CA MET A 164 0.57 -4.89 -1.04
C MET A 164 1.85 -5.12 -0.24
N LYS A 165 1.87 -4.79 1.07
CA LYS A 165 3.05 -4.96 1.94
C LYS A 165 3.40 -6.42 2.19
N ILE A 166 2.40 -7.31 2.35
CA ILE A 166 2.65 -8.75 2.50
C ILE A 166 3.29 -9.32 1.25
N ILE A 167 2.73 -9.00 0.08
CA ILE A 167 3.20 -9.47 -1.22
C ILE A 167 4.62 -8.93 -1.48
N SER A 168 4.80 -7.62 -1.37
CA SER A 168 6.08 -6.98 -1.69
C SER A 168 7.21 -7.37 -0.74
N TRP A 169 6.89 -7.63 0.53
CA TRP A 169 7.85 -8.16 1.49
C TRP A 169 8.34 -9.55 1.07
N GLN A 170 7.43 -10.46 0.71
CA GLN A 170 7.80 -11.84 0.38
C GLN A 170 8.59 -11.92 -0.94
N GLU A 171 8.23 -11.14 -1.95
CA GLU A 171 8.86 -11.18 -3.28
C GLU A 171 10.29 -10.67 -3.30
N LYS A 172 10.61 -9.72 -2.43
CA LYS A 172 11.97 -9.16 -2.29
C LYS A 172 12.49 -9.37 -0.88
N TYR A 173 12.22 -10.53 -0.29
CA TYR A 173 12.86 -10.92 0.95
C TYR A 173 14.31 -11.36 0.65
N PRO A 174 15.33 -10.86 1.38
CA PRO A 174 15.26 -10.03 2.60
C PRO A 174 15.34 -8.49 2.38
N GLU A 175 15.44 -8.02 1.14
CA GLU A 175 15.66 -6.60 0.80
C GLU A 175 14.53 -5.67 1.28
N ARG A 176 13.31 -6.17 1.41
CA ARG A 176 12.09 -5.42 1.81
C ARG A 176 11.64 -5.63 3.25
N SER A 177 12.55 -5.93 4.19
CA SER A 177 12.25 -6.00 5.65
C SER A 177 11.51 -4.79 6.22
N LYS A 178 11.62 -3.60 5.60
CA LYS A 178 10.86 -2.40 5.99
C LYS A 178 9.35 -2.55 5.74
N ASP A 179 8.93 -3.32 4.75
CA ASP A 179 7.51 -3.55 4.46
C ASP A 179 6.84 -4.36 5.58
N ALA A 180 7.57 -5.26 6.24
CA ALA A 180 7.10 -5.94 7.46
C ALA A 180 6.78 -4.94 8.58
N LYS A 181 7.65 -3.95 8.80
CA LYS A 181 7.43 -2.90 9.82
C LYS A 181 6.26 -1.99 9.47
N ASP A 182 6.11 -1.67 8.19
CA ASP A 182 4.97 -0.89 7.72
C ASP A 182 3.66 -1.65 7.92
N LEU A 183 3.64 -2.97 7.64
CA LEU A 183 2.49 -3.84 7.92
C LEU A 183 2.15 -3.88 9.41
N LEU A 184 3.15 -4.05 10.28
CA LEU A 184 2.95 -4.04 11.73
C LEU A 184 2.32 -2.71 12.20
N LEU A 185 2.80 -1.59 11.67
CA LEU A 185 2.24 -0.27 11.98
C LEU A 185 0.78 -0.16 11.54
N ILE A 186 0.44 -0.65 10.34
CA ILE A 186 -0.94 -0.67 9.85
C ILE A 186 -1.82 -1.52 10.76
N MET A 187 -1.37 -2.72 11.13
CA MET A 187 -2.09 -3.63 12.04
C MET A 187 -2.40 -2.96 13.38
N HIS A 188 -1.40 -2.31 13.99
CA HIS A 188 -1.56 -1.66 15.30
C HIS A 188 -2.39 -0.38 15.26
N LYS A 189 -2.53 0.26 14.09
CA LYS A 189 -3.25 1.52 13.94
C LYS A 189 -4.60 1.39 13.25
N TYR A 190 -4.99 0.19 12.87
CA TYR A 190 -6.23 -0.02 12.12
C TYR A 190 -7.49 0.42 12.89
N GLU A 191 -7.53 0.18 14.21
CA GLU A 191 -8.62 0.60 15.10
C GLU A 191 -8.74 2.13 15.11
N GLU A 192 -7.64 2.81 15.44
CA GLU A 192 -7.56 4.28 15.54
C GLU A 192 -7.85 4.95 14.19
N ALA A 193 -7.51 4.30 13.08
CA ALA A 193 -7.70 4.79 11.71
C ALA A 193 -9.12 4.57 11.18
N GLY A 194 -10.11 5.07 11.91
CA GLY A 194 -11.51 5.11 11.47
C GLY A 194 -12.34 3.84 11.75
N ASN A 195 -11.78 2.82 12.38
CA ASN A 195 -12.50 1.56 12.67
C ASN A 195 -12.96 1.43 14.13
N PHE A 196 -12.56 2.33 15.03
CA PHE A 196 -12.99 2.32 16.43
C PHE A 196 -14.52 2.22 16.54
N GLY A 197 -15.26 3.13 15.91
CA GLY A 197 -16.73 3.11 15.94
C GLY A 197 -17.32 1.82 15.35
N ARG A 198 -16.76 1.35 14.22
CA ARG A 198 -17.21 0.14 13.52
C ARG A 198 -17.05 -1.12 14.37
N LEU A 199 -16.00 -1.22 15.17
CA LEU A 199 -15.80 -2.37 16.08
C LEU A 199 -16.92 -2.48 17.11
N TYR A 200 -17.36 -1.35 17.68
CA TYR A 200 -18.42 -1.34 18.69
C TYR A 200 -19.84 -1.30 18.11
N SER A 201 -20.02 -0.92 16.83
CA SER A 201 -21.33 -0.89 16.19
C SER A 201 -21.60 -2.16 15.37
N ASP A 202 -20.77 -2.44 14.38
CA ASP A 202 -21.07 -3.38 13.30
C ASP A 202 -20.39 -4.74 13.52
N GLU A 203 -19.29 -4.76 14.27
CA GLU A 203 -18.43 -5.93 14.46
C GLU A 203 -18.38 -6.38 15.94
N GLN A 204 -19.44 -6.16 16.71
CA GLN A 204 -19.50 -6.54 18.15
C GLN A 204 -19.26 -8.04 18.39
N ALA A 205 -19.73 -8.90 17.48
CA ALA A 205 -19.47 -10.34 17.54
C ALA A 205 -17.96 -10.64 17.44
N LEU A 206 -17.23 -9.90 16.60
CA LEU A 206 -15.79 -10.05 16.47
C LEU A 206 -15.07 -9.70 17.78
N LEU A 207 -15.49 -8.64 18.47
CA LEU A 207 -14.97 -8.29 19.80
C LEU A 207 -15.23 -9.40 20.81
N GLN A 208 -16.44 -9.96 20.86
CA GLN A 208 -16.78 -11.05 21.79
C GLN A 208 -15.94 -12.30 21.55
N GLU A 209 -15.77 -12.70 20.28
CA GLU A 209 -14.97 -13.86 19.89
C GLU A 209 -13.48 -13.70 20.23
N GLU A 210 -12.97 -12.47 20.23
CA GLU A 210 -11.59 -12.15 20.61
C GLU A 210 -11.47 -11.74 22.09
N GLY A 211 -12.47 -12.08 22.92
CA GLY A 211 -12.41 -11.86 24.37
C GLY A 211 -12.36 -10.39 24.78
N PHE A 212 -12.93 -9.50 23.96
CA PHE A 212 -12.87 -8.05 24.09
C PHE A 212 -11.46 -7.44 23.97
N ASP A 213 -10.51 -8.18 23.42
CA ASP A 213 -9.23 -7.60 22.99
C ASP A 213 -9.45 -6.78 21.72
N THR A 214 -9.52 -5.46 21.86
CA THR A 214 -9.80 -4.54 20.74
C THR A 214 -8.72 -4.58 19.68
N ARG A 215 -7.46 -4.82 20.07
CA ARG A 215 -6.33 -4.91 19.15
C ARG A 215 -6.44 -6.17 18.30
N LEU A 216 -6.64 -7.34 18.90
CA LEU A 216 -6.79 -8.59 18.15
C LEU A 216 -8.06 -8.58 17.27
N ALA A 217 -9.17 -8.05 17.79
CA ALA A 217 -10.39 -7.87 17.02
C ALA A 217 -10.17 -6.94 15.81
N SER A 218 -9.52 -5.80 16.01
CA SER A 218 -9.17 -4.87 14.93
C SER A 218 -8.26 -5.49 13.88
N ILE A 219 -7.28 -6.29 14.29
CA ILE A 219 -6.36 -6.95 13.37
C ILE A 219 -7.08 -8.05 12.57
N ARG A 220 -7.97 -8.82 13.20
CA ARG A 220 -8.83 -9.77 12.48
C ARG A 220 -9.79 -9.05 11.53
N LEU A 221 -10.30 -7.88 11.91
CA LEU A 221 -11.13 -7.03 11.04
C LEU A 221 -10.37 -6.56 9.80
N LEU A 222 -9.11 -6.13 9.97
CA LEU A 222 -8.21 -5.80 8.85
C LEU A 222 -8.10 -6.99 7.89
N GLY A 223 -7.89 -8.21 8.42
CA GLY A 223 -7.88 -9.43 7.63
C GLY A 223 -9.18 -9.67 6.85
N ARG A 224 -10.35 -9.46 7.47
CA ARG A 224 -11.66 -9.57 6.79
C ARG A 224 -11.77 -8.57 5.65
N ASP A 225 -11.39 -7.32 5.87
CA ASP A 225 -11.49 -6.28 4.86
C ASP A 225 -10.51 -6.52 3.70
N MET A 226 -9.32 -7.06 3.98
CA MET A 226 -8.39 -7.55 2.97
C MET A 226 -8.99 -8.69 2.16
N GLY A 227 -9.65 -9.66 2.81
CA GLY A 227 -10.28 -10.79 2.14
C GLY A 227 -11.46 -10.39 1.25
N LYS A 228 -12.26 -9.40 1.67
CA LYS A 228 -13.39 -8.86 0.87
C LYS A 228 -12.95 -8.13 -0.39
N MET A 229 -11.76 -7.52 -0.37
CA MET A 229 -11.27 -6.74 -1.50
C MET A 229 -10.42 -7.52 -2.49
N ALA A 230 -9.70 -8.55 -2.03
CA ALA A 230 -8.78 -9.33 -2.84
C ALA A 230 -9.54 -10.22 -3.84
N ASP A 231 -9.07 -10.31 -5.08
CA ASP A 231 -9.55 -11.34 -5.99
C ASP A 231 -9.02 -12.73 -5.61
N THR A 232 -9.50 -13.78 -6.27
CA THR A 232 -9.13 -15.16 -5.94
C THR A 232 -7.62 -15.44 -5.99
N ASP A 233 -6.89 -14.85 -6.94
CA ASP A 233 -5.45 -15.13 -7.09
C ASP A 233 -4.61 -14.33 -6.08
N THR A 234 -4.98 -13.07 -5.84
CA THR A 234 -4.38 -12.23 -4.80
C THR A 234 -4.62 -12.85 -3.43
N LEU A 235 -5.85 -13.31 -3.18
CA LEU A 235 -6.23 -13.99 -1.94
C LEU A 235 -5.44 -15.30 -1.75
N ARG A 236 -5.29 -16.10 -2.80
CA ARG A 236 -4.48 -17.34 -2.77
C ARG A 236 -3.01 -17.02 -2.48
N THR A 237 -2.47 -15.97 -3.10
CA THR A 237 -1.08 -15.54 -2.90
C THR A 237 -0.84 -15.12 -1.46
N VAL A 238 -1.67 -14.23 -0.92
CA VAL A 238 -1.53 -13.73 0.45
C VAL A 238 -1.77 -14.84 1.48
N SER A 239 -2.78 -15.69 1.29
CA SER A 239 -3.04 -16.82 2.18
C SER A 239 -1.84 -17.77 2.24
N ARG A 240 -1.25 -18.12 1.09
CA ARG A 240 -0.05 -18.94 1.03
C ARG A 240 1.12 -18.30 1.80
N ILE A 241 1.36 -17.01 1.60
CA ILE A 241 2.44 -16.28 2.31
C ILE A 241 2.21 -16.35 3.83
N LEU A 242 0.99 -16.10 4.29
CA LEU A 242 0.66 -16.13 5.71
C LEU A 242 0.71 -17.54 6.31
N ASP A 243 0.30 -18.57 5.55
CA ASP A 243 0.43 -19.96 5.97
C ASP A 243 1.91 -20.37 6.08
N ASP A 244 2.75 -19.98 5.13
CA ASP A 244 4.20 -20.21 5.16
C ASP A 244 4.86 -19.51 6.38
N GLU A 245 4.33 -18.36 6.81
CA GLU A 245 4.86 -17.55 7.92
C GLU A 245 4.26 -17.88 9.30
N THR A 246 3.15 -18.61 9.37
CA THR A 246 2.49 -19.01 10.63
C THR A 246 2.45 -20.52 10.86
N GLY A 247 2.80 -21.33 9.87
CA GLY A 247 2.75 -22.79 9.96
C GLY A 247 3.83 -23.40 10.88
N PRO A 248 3.69 -24.69 11.28
CA PRO A 248 4.61 -25.35 12.21
C PRO A 248 6.06 -25.49 11.72
N GLN A 249 6.28 -25.43 10.40
CA GLN A 249 7.60 -25.50 9.77
C GLN A 249 8.14 -24.11 9.39
N SER A 250 7.45 -23.05 9.82
CA SER A 250 7.81 -21.70 9.44
C SER A 250 9.15 -21.27 10.04
N LYS A 251 9.83 -20.39 9.31
CA LYS A 251 11.00 -19.66 9.83
C LYS A 251 10.59 -18.33 10.47
N HIS A 252 9.30 -17.99 10.46
CA HIS A 252 8.71 -16.77 11.02
C HIS A 252 9.48 -15.49 10.64
N ARG A 253 9.93 -15.42 9.40
CA ARG A 253 10.77 -14.34 8.89
C ARG A 253 10.03 -13.01 8.95
N LEU A 254 8.73 -13.03 8.69
CA LEU A 254 7.88 -11.84 8.75
C LEU A 254 7.88 -11.25 10.17
N VAL A 255 7.60 -12.09 11.17
CA VAL A 255 7.59 -11.69 12.59
C VAL A 255 8.98 -11.20 13.01
N ILE A 256 10.04 -11.91 12.61
CA ILE A 256 11.43 -11.51 12.89
C ILE A 256 11.73 -10.11 12.33
N ASP A 257 11.38 -9.84 11.07
CA ASP A 257 11.60 -8.52 10.45
C ASP A 257 10.74 -7.41 11.08
N MET A 258 9.50 -7.73 11.48
CA MET A 258 8.60 -6.82 12.19
C MET A 258 9.21 -6.31 13.51
N ILE A 259 9.79 -7.21 14.31
CA ILE A 259 10.32 -6.87 15.64
C ILE A 259 11.83 -6.57 15.62
N LYS A 260 12.49 -6.66 14.46
CA LYS A 260 13.94 -6.41 14.30
C LYS A 260 14.34 -5.03 14.79
N GLY A 261 15.20 -4.99 15.80
CA GLY A 261 15.67 -3.76 16.45
C GLY A 261 14.82 -3.31 17.65
N SER A 262 13.84 -4.11 18.09
CA SER A 262 13.15 -3.92 19.38
C SER A 262 14.03 -4.41 20.53
N PHE A 263 14.05 -3.67 21.65
CA PHE A 263 14.79 -4.05 22.87
C PHE A 263 14.21 -5.28 23.59
N SER A 264 12.96 -5.66 23.29
CA SER A 264 12.23 -6.79 23.87
C SER A 264 11.82 -7.78 22.77
N PHE A 265 12.80 -8.44 22.15
CA PHE A 265 12.56 -9.32 20.99
C PHE A 265 11.73 -10.55 21.38
N ASP A 266 12.17 -11.30 22.39
CA ASP A 266 11.52 -12.55 22.78
C ASP A 266 10.09 -12.32 23.31
N ASP A 267 9.90 -11.30 24.15
CA ASP A 267 8.59 -10.97 24.73
C ASP A 267 7.53 -10.60 23.69
N LYS A 268 7.95 -10.09 22.53
CA LYS A 268 7.05 -9.63 21.46
C LYS A 268 6.80 -10.69 20.39
N PHE A 269 7.63 -11.72 20.30
CA PHE A 269 7.56 -12.67 19.21
C PHE A 269 6.19 -13.38 19.17
N ASP A 270 5.78 -13.99 20.28
CA ASP A 270 4.51 -14.71 20.37
C ASP A 270 3.30 -13.77 20.21
N GLU A 271 3.39 -12.55 20.74
CA GLU A 271 2.35 -11.52 20.57
C GLU A 271 2.15 -11.17 19.08
N ILE A 272 3.25 -10.89 18.37
CA ILE A 272 3.18 -10.52 16.95
C ILE A 272 2.80 -11.72 16.08
N LEU A 273 3.28 -12.93 16.39
CA LEU A 273 2.87 -14.14 15.69
C LEU A 273 1.35 -14.35 15.81
N LEU A 274 0.79 -14.23 17.02
CA LEU A 274 -0.66 -14.30 17.23
C LEU A 274 -1.41 -13.24 16.40
N GLN A 275 -0.88 -12.03 16.28
CA GLN A 275 -1.49 -10.98 15.46
C GLN A 275 -1.49 -11.33 13.97
N ILE A 276 -0.44 -11.95 13.44
CA ILE A 276 -0.42 -12.44 12.05
C ILE A 276 -1.43 -13.56 11.85
N GLU A 277 -1.58 -14.46 12.82
CA GLU A 277 -2.64 -15.48 12.80
C GLU A 277 -4.04 -14.86 12.77
N LYS A 278 -4.27 -13.72 13.44
CA LYS A 278 -5.55 -12.98 13.36
C LYS A 278 -5.80 -12.38 11.98
N ILE A 279 -4.78 -11.84 11.31
CA ILE A 279 -4.90 -11.41 9.90
C ILE A 279 -5.33 -12.60 9.04
N ARG A 280 -4.60 -13.71 9.13
CA ARG A 280 -4.88 -14.94 8.37
C ARG A 280 -6.31 -15.46 8.62
N LYS A 281 -6.72 -15.51 9.89
CA LYS A 281 -8.08 -15.91 10.28
C LYS A 281 -9.14 -15.00 9.66
N GLY A 282 -8.98 -13.68 9.74
CA GLY A 282 -9.91 -12.72 9.14
C GLY A 282 -10.04 -12.88 7.61
N ILE A 283 -8.91 -13.10 6.92
CA ILE A 283 -8.90 -13.35 5.48
C ILE A 283 -9.71 -14.61 5.13
N SER A 284 -9.48 -15.71 5.86
CA SER A 284 -10.16 -16.99 5.59
C SER A 284 -11.68 -16.93 5.75
N GLU A 285 -12.18 -16.06 6.64
CA GLU A 285 -13.61 -15.87 6.89
C GLU A 285 -14.33 -15.14 5.77
N SER A 286 -13.60 -14.37 4.96
CA SER A 286 -14.16 -13.63 3.82
C SER A 286 -14.06 -14.39 2.51
N ALA A 287 -13.33 -15.51 2.50
CA ALA A 287 -13.17 -16.41 1.35
C ALA A 287 -14.31 -17.43 1.20
N SER A 288 -15.28 -17.41 2.12
CA SER A 288 -16.44 -18.32 2.21
C SER A 288 -17.70 -17.64 1.72
#